data_AF-A0A9D8R8K4-F1
#
_entry.id   AF-A0A9D8R8K4-F1
#
_cell.length_a   1.000
_cell.length_b   1.000
_cell.length_c   1.000
_cell.angle_alpha   90.00
_cell.angle_beta   90.00
_cell.angle_gamma   90.00
#
_symmetry.space_group_name_H-M   'P 1'
#
loop_
_entity.id
_entity.type
_entity.pdbx_description
1 polymer ?
#
loop_
_entity_poly.entity_id
_entity_poly.type
_entity_poly.pdbx_seq_one_letter_code
_entity_poly.pdbx_strand_id
1 'polypeptide(L)'
;SGNNYYLKFNDGKYLVCDYGNSGNCTTGLRYVNAQSNVTYPYALTVNDGVFEFNTTQMTSTSSTNQVLYYKPASAGGTGPDRFKIGGSGVGVGVHLYLKGGGDTPAKQTQTLSFARSTITWTIGEGGDHVKGESYAFPQTVTGAKTSVSYTSETPAVVTISNNRITIVDAGSATIKATAAETDDYYGNSATYTLNIATPAPEGWVDLGTINLENTAVKDYLTYAEGAYTDTNEKDVTNVVYYATDSKYSSISRKDCPAPVTVTWTNPGSKSTVVTIYADQALTQQVWSQPATEGNSTTTSSDVYNLIPGLTYYYTVSENGSVWEKGQFNTTGRRRMIRVSGTQSTDRANNCRDLGGMITKDGTKRIKYGYIFRGSNMNRTTDTEKSILADFMKIRMDIDLRASGWGTQGASRAFPANDYPVIGYLNKGFNGYNDLASDAGLGRIGDIFNTIIDTVLEGKAVYFHCYVGADRTGIIGVILEGMLGISEKDCSIDYELTTFSRAVGNRPRDGSQNDHYFSQGLALLRGQSGSTFEQKCTNFLTSSKVGVSEAKINQFKNYILEGNN
;
A
#
# COMPACT_ATOMS: atom_id res chain seq x y z
N SER A 1 19.57 -10.50 11.41
CA SER A 1 18.33 -10.45 12.22
C SER A 1 18.43 -11.36 13.43
N GLY A 2 19.13 -10.98 14.51
CA GLY A 2 19.03 -11.60 15.85
C GLY A 2 19.27 -13.12 16.04
N ASN A 3 19.43 -13.88 14.96
CA ASN A 3 19.54 -15.33 14.96
C ASN A 3 20.96 -15.71 14.53
N ASN A 4 21.57 -16.60 15.31
CA ASN A 4 22.84 -17.22 14.95
C ASN A 4 22.56 -18.34 13.94
N TYR A 5 23.26 -18.31 12.81
CA TYR A 5 23.16 -19.30 11.73
C TYR A 5 24.39 -20.20 11.73
N TYR A 6 24.24 -21.45 11.30
CA TYR A 6 25.35 -22.38 11.11
C TYR A 6 25.31 -23.02 9.73
N LEU A 7 26.48 -23.42 9.23
CA LEU A 7 26.65 -24.16 7.99
C LEU A 7 26.77 -25.65 8.31
N LYS A 8 25.91 -26.48 7.70
CA LYS A 8 25.97 -27.95 7.72
C LYS A 8 26.24 -28.45 6.30
N PHE A 9 27.24 -29.30 6.14
CA PHE A 9 27.58 -29.93 4.87
C PHE A 9 26.85 -31.26 4.69
N ASN A 10 26.63 -31.69 3.44
CA ASN A 10 25.87 -32.90 3.07
C ASN A 10 26.48 -34.22 3.60
N ASP A 11 27.69 -34.19 4.16
CA ASP A 11 28.37 -35.32 4.79
C ASP A 11 28.20 -35.35 6.33
N GLY A 12 27.32 -34.50 6.90
CA GLY A 12 26.98 -34.50 8.32
C GLY A 12 27.90 -33.66 9.22
N LYS A 13 28.76 -32.79 8.65
CA LYS A 13 29.70 -31.93 9.37
C LYS A 13 29.18 -30.50 9.56
N TYR A 14 29.70 -29.78 10.57
CA TYR A 14 29.28 -28.41 10.93
C TYR A 14 30.46 -27.48 11.24
N LEU A 15 30.27 -26.17 11.00
CA LEU A 15 31.12 -25.08 11.50
C LEU A 15 30.41 -24.35 12.66
N VAL A 16 31.04 -24.27 13.83
CA VAL A 16 30.48 -23.63 15.03
C VAL A 16 31.37 -22.45 15.47
N CYS A 17 30.79 -21.27 15.67
CA CYS A 17 31.38 -20.14 16.40
C CYS A 17 30.72 -20.06 17.79
N ASP A 18 31.53 -20.07 18.84
CA ASP A 18 31.06 -19.87 20.22
C ASP A 18 30.98 -18.37 20.52
N TYR A 19 29.77 -17.90 20.80
CA TYR A 19 29.53 -16.53 21.26
C TYR A 19 29.54 -16.49 22.80
N GLY A 20 30.46 -15.71 23.37
CA GLY A 20 30.36 -15.23 24.76
C GLY A 20 29.41 -14.03 24.86
N ASN A 21 28.99 -13.69 26.09
CA ASN A 21 27.99 -12.66 26.44
C ASN A 21 28.25 -11.22 25.93
N SER A 22 29.28 -10.98 25.13
CA SER A 22 29.67 -9.66 24.61
C SER A 22 29.57 -9.52 23.08
N GLY A 23 28.99 -10.50 22.37
CA GLY A 23 28.72 -10.37 20.92
C GLY A 23 29.94 -10.49 20.00
N ASN A 24 31.14 -10.70 20.56
CA ASN A 24 32.35 -11.03 19.81
C ASN A 24 32.63 -12.53 19.87
N CYS A 25 33.02 -13.15 18.74
CA CYS A 25 33.44 -14.56 18.67
C CYS A 25 34.83 -14.68 19.34
N THR A 26 34.87 -14.82 20.67
CA THR A 26 36.12 -14.82 21.47
C THR A 26 36.83 -16.16 21.50
N THR A 27 36.18 -17.23 21.04
CA THR A 27 36.75 -18.57 20.97
C THR A 27 36.47 -19.13 19.58
N GLY A 28 37.52 -19.27 18.77
CA GLY A 28 37.47 -19.43 17.32
C GLY A 28 36.60 -20.58 16.77
N LEU A 29 36.42 -20.55 15.44
CA LEU A 29 35.68 -21.57 14.68
C LEU A 29 36.20 -22.97 14.98
N ARG A 30 35.30 -23.89 15.37
CA ARG A 30 35.64 -25.30 15.58
C ARG A 30 35.06 -26.16 14.46
N TYR A 31 35.88 -27.09 13.97
CA TYR A 31 35.46 -28.21 13.14
C TYR A 31 35.15 -29.39 14.06
N VAL A 32 33.92 -29.89 14.02
CA VAL A 32 33.47 -30.99 14.90
C VAL A 32 32.94 -32.14 14.05
N ASN A 33 33.52 -33.32 14.23
CA ASN A 33 33.02 -34.57 13.65
C ASN A 33 31.97 -35.18 14.59
N ALA A 34 30.74 -35.32 14.10
CA ALA A 34 29.60 -35.84 14.87
C ALA A 34 29.76 -37.29 15.37
N GLN A 35 30.72 -38.06 14.83
CA GLN A 35 30.92 -39.46 15.21
C GLN A 35 31.95 -39.68 16.31
N SER A 36 32.79 -38.70 16.64
CA SER A 36 33.93 -38.92 17.57
C SER A 36 34.16 -37.85 18.63
N ASN A 37 33.46 -36.71 18.60
CA ASN A 37 33.60 -35.63 19.60
C ASN A 37 35.05 -35.11 19.78
N VAL A 38 35.94 -35.35 18.80
CA VAL A 38 37.34 -34.90 18.85
C VAL A 38 37.42 -33.43 18.45
N THR A 39 38.02 -32.61 19.31
CA THR A 39 38.23 -31.17 19.10
C THR A 39 39.69 -30.92 18.71
N TYR A 40 39.95 -30.27 17.57
CA TYR A 40 41.31 -29.82 17.21
C TYR A 40 41.50 -28.35 17.62
N PRO A 41 42.43 -28.03 18.53
CA PRO A 41 42.70 -26.65 18.91
C PRO A 41 43.64 -26.00 17.88
N TYR A 42 43.18 -24.96 17.18
CA TYR A 42 44.07 -24.02 16.49
C TYR A 42 44.02 -22.68 17.22
N ALA A 43 45.18 -22.18 17.63
CA ALA A 43 45.32 -20.84 18.20
C ALA A 43 45.42 -19.82 17.05
N LEU A 44 44.53 -18.83 17.04
CA LEU A 44 44.56 -17.68 16.13
C LEU A 44 44.76 -16.42 16.97
N THR A 45 45.80 -15.64 16.66
CA THR A 45 46.02 -14.32 17.29
C THR A 45 45.31 -13.25 16.47
N VAL A 46 44.57 -12.35 17.14
CA VAL A 46 43.71 -11.33 16.54
C VAL A 46 44.43 -9.99 16.53
N ASN A 47 44.41 -9.29 15.39
CA ASN A 47 44.47 -7.82 15.32
C ASN A 47 43.62 -7.34 14.13
N ASP A 48 42.71 -6.38 14.39
CA ASP A 48 41.86 -5.67 13.42
C ASP A 48 41.01 -6.51 12.45
N GLY A 49 40.48 -7.65 12.91
CA GLY A 49 39.36 -8.33 12.24
C GLY A 49 39.67 -9.02 10.90
N VAL A 50 40.94 -9.33 10.62
CA VAL A 50 41.38 -10.07 9.43
C VAL A 50 41.72 -11.53 9.78
N PHE A 51 41.36 -12.48 8.90
CA PHE A 51 41.79 -13.89 8.99
C PHE A 51 42.94 -14.16 8.01
N GLU A 52 44.11 -14.59 8.49
CA GLU A 52 45.22 -15.11 7.66
C GLU A 52 45.56 -16.56 8.04
N PHE A 53 45.88 -17.41 7.06
CA PHE A 53 46.34 -18.79 7.27
C PHE A 53 47.68 -19.03 6.57
N ASN A 54 48.62 -19.70 7.25
CA ASN A 54 49.93 -20.12 6.72
C ASN A 54 49.92 -21.63 6.39
N THR A 55 50.50 -22.01 5.26
CA THR A 55 50.27 -23.26 4.51
C THR A 55 51.27 -24.41 4.75
N THR A 56 52.03 -24.45 5.84
CA THR A 56 53.17 -25.40 5.93
C THR A 56 52.87 -26.79 6.53
N GLN A 57 51.62 -27.18 6.82
CA GLN A 57 51.33 -28.53 7.34
C GLN A 57 50.03 -29.19 6.81
N MET A 58 49.86 -29.29 5.49
CA MET A 58 48.93 -30.27 4.91
C MET A 58 49.58 -31.00 3.75
N THR A 59 50.24 -32.13 4.05
CA THR A 59 50.69 -33.10 3.04
C THR A 59 49.63 -34.18 2.82
N SER A 60 49.12 -34.20 1.59
CA SER A 60 48.66 -35.36 0.80
C SER A 60 47.33 -36.02 1.24
N THR A 61 46.40 -36.47 0.38
CA THR A 61 46.45 -36.88 -1.05
C THR A 61 45.06 -36.73 -1.73
N SER A 62 45.09 -36.66 -3.06
CA SER A 62 44.00 -36.80 -4.06
C SER A 62 42.94 -35.69 -4.19
N SER A 63 43.27 -34.73 -5.06
CA SER A 63 42.44 -34.05 -6.08
C SER A 63 40.92 -33.98 -5.87
N THR A 64 40.44 -32.95 -5.16
CA THR A 64 39.41 -31.96 -5.59
C THR A 64 39.01 -31.09 -4.40
N ASN A 65 39.82 -30.08 -4.07
CA ASN A 65 39.44 -29.08 -3.06
C ASN A 65 38.87 -27.83 -3.76
N GLN A 66 37.64 -27.44 -3.41
CA GLN A 66 37.03 -26.16 -3.77
C GLN A 66 37.45 -25.10 -2.75
N VAL A 67 37.82 -23.90 -3.21
CA VAL A 67 38.31 -22.79 -2.38
C VAL A 67 37.25 -21.69 -2.33
N LEU A 68 37.00 -21.13 -1.14
CA LEU A 68 36.13 -19.99 -0.92
C LEU A 68 36.93 -18.68 -1.13
N TYR A 69 36.50 -17.81 -2.05
CA TYR A 69 37.14 -16.52 -2.30
C TYR A 69 36.29 -15.35 -1.81
N TYR A 70 36.94 -14.38 -1.18
CA TYR A 70 36.41 -13.03 -0.96
C TYR A 70 37.32 -12.01 -1.66
N LYS A 71 36.73 -11.01 -2.33
CA LYS A 71 37.46 -9.87 -2.92
C LYS A 71 36.98 -8.58 -2.26
N PRO A 72 37.81 -7.86 -1.49
CA PRO A 72 37.45 -6.55 -0.99
C PRO A 72 37.33 -5.53 -2.14
N ALA A 73 36.44 -4.56 -2.01
CA ALA A 73 36.48 -3.35 -2.82
C ALA A 73 37.79 -2.61 -2.48
N SER A 74 38.65 -2.39 -3.48
CA SER A 74 39.78 -1.46 -3.32
C SER A 74 39.24 -0.09 -2.95
N ALA A 75 39.88 0.55 -1.97
CA ALA A 75 39.54 1.84 -1.37
C ALA A 75 38.92 2.82 -2.38
N GLY A 76 37.60 3.03 -2.29
CA GLY A 76 36.89 4.07 -3.04
C GLY A 76 35.53 3.71 -3.67
N GLY A 77 35.07 2.45 -3.64
CA GLY A 77 33.77 2.05 -4.21
C GLY A 77 32.65 1.92 -3.17
N THR A 78 31.48 2.54 -3.41
CA THR A 78 30.30 2.54 -2.52
C THR A 78 29.29 1.43 -2.84
N GLY A 79 29.61 0.16 -2.54
CA GLY A 79 28.66 -0.94 -2.66
C GLY A 79 28.82 -2.02 -1.59
N PRO A 80 27.76 -2.77 -1.21
CA PRO A 80 27.83 -3.76 -0.14
C PRO A 80 28.57 -5.04 -0.58
N ASP A 81 29.23 -5.66 0.41
CA ASP A 81 29.99 -6.91 0.28
C ASP A 81 29.12 -8.04 -0.26
N ARG A 82 29.67 -8.85 -1.18
CA ARG A 82 28.95 -9.99 -1.76
C ARG A 82 29.73 -11.29 -1.68
N PHE A 83 29.01 -12.33 -1.28
CA PHE A 83 29.39 -13.73 -1.46
C PHE A 83 29.09 -14.13 -2.91
N LYS A 84 30.01 -14.81 -3.60
CA LYS A 84 29.79 -15.33 -4.95
C LYS A 84 30.21 -16.80 -5.04
N ILE A 85 29.31 -17.65 -5.54
CA ILE A 85 29.57 -19.06 -5.85
C ILE A 85 29.78 -19.17 -7.37
N GLY A 86 30.93 -19.67 -7.82
CA GLY A 86 31.25 -19.91 -9.23
C GLY A 86 31.05 -21.38 -9.62
N GLY A 87 30.44 -21.64 -10.78
CA GLY A 87 30.25 -22.99 -11.34
C GLY A 87 31.58 -23.64 -11.79
N SER A 88 31.67 -24.95 -12.06
CA SER A 88 30.68 -25.85 -12.67
C SER A 88 30.73 -27.28 -12.10
N GLY A 89 29.57 -27.92 -11.97
CA GLY A 89 29.45 -29.39 -11.91
C GLY A 89 28.98 -29.96 -10.57
N VAL A 90 27.73 -30.44 -10.58
CA VAL A 90 27.05 -31.35 -9.63
C VAL A 90 26.86 -30.89 -8.18
N GLY A 91 25.73 -30.21 -7.98
CA GLY A 91 24.81 -30.27 -6.82
C GLY A 91 25.34 -30.66 -5.45
N VAL A 92 25.85 -29.69 -4.69
CA VAL A 92 25.84 -29.72 -3.23
C VAL A 92 25.05 -28.49 -2.76
N GLY A 93 23.81 -28.71 -2.34
CA GLY A 93 22.98 -27.66 -1.72
C GLY A 93 23.56 -27.27 -0.36
N VAL A 94 23.74 -25.98 -0.12
CA VAL A 94 24.10 -25.44 1.21
C VAL A 94 22.80 -25.05 1.89
N HIS A 95 22.44 -25.73 2.98
CA HIS A 95 21.24 -25.42 3.76
C HIS A 95 21.62 -24.60 5.01
N LEU A 96 20.94 -23.47 5.23
CA LEU A 96 21.04 -22.70 6.47
C LEU A 96 20.12 -23.30 7.53
N TYR A 97 20.56 -23.39 8.78
CA TYR A 97 19.75 -23.89 9.91
C TYR A 97 19.62 -22.83 11.00
N LEU A 98 18.48 -22.81 11.70
CA LEU A 98 18.22 -21.95 12.86
C LEU A 98 18.75 -22.60 14.14
N LYS A 99 19.46 -21.85 14.99
CA LYS A 99 19.91 -22.31 16.31
C LYS A 99 18.72 -22.72 17.19
N GLY A 100 18.64 -24.01 17.53
CA GLY A 100 17.60 -24.59 18.40
C GLY A 100 16.39 -25.20 17.68
N GLY A 101 16.36 -25.20 16.34
CA GLY A 101 15.21 -25.66 15.54
C GLY A 101 15.23 -27.13 15.08
N GLY A 102 16.19 -27.95 15.50
CA GLY A 102 16.37 -29.32 14.99
C GLY A 102 16.94 -29.39 13.57
N ASP A 103 16.91 -30.57 12.95
CA ASP A 103 17.48 -30.87 11.61
C ASP A 103 16.65 -30.33 10.43
N THR A 104 15.73 -29.38 10.65
CA THR A 104 14.92 -28.79 9.58
C THR A 104 15.62 -27.54 9.03
N PRO A 105 15.92 -27.46 7.71
CA PRO A 105 16.47 -26.26 7.09
C PRO A 105 15.62 -25.02 7.37
N ALA A 106 16.26 -23.86 7.49
CA ALA A 106 15.58 -22.58 7.56
C ALA A 106 14.93 -22.29 6.20
N LYS A 107 13.59 -22.37 6.13
CA LYS A 107 12.81 -22.01 4.94
C LYS A 107 13.16 -20.59 4.49
N GLN A 108 13.41 -20.43 3.19
CA GLN A 108 13.68 -19.14 2.56
C GLN A 108 12.37 -18.49 2.10
N THR A 109 12.31 -17.16 2.13
CA THR A 109 11.15 -16.42 1.60
C THR A 109 11.27 -16.30 0.08
N GLN A 110 10.19 -16.57 -0.64
CA GLN A 110 10.06 -16.31 -2.07
C GLN A 110 9.29 -15.01 -2.23
N THR A 111 9.79 -14.03 -2.98
CA THR A 111 9.06 -12.78 -3.23
C THR A 111 8.46 -12.81 -4.62
N LEU A 112 7.14 -12.86 -4.72
CA LEU A 112 6.44 -12.89 -5.99
C LEU A 112 6.05 -11.48 -6.44
N SER A 113 6.13 -11.21 -7.74
CA SER A 113 5.63 -9.95 -8.31
C SER A 113 5.20 -10.11 -9.77
N PHE A 114 4.26 -9.26 -10.16
CA PHE A 114 3.82 -9.08 -11.54
C PHE A 114 4.40 -7.80 -12.13
N ALA A 115 4.61 -7.78 -13.45
CA ALA A 115 5.17 -6.63 -14.15
C ALA A 115 4.20 -5.43 -14.14
N ARG A 116 2.90 -5.69 -14.14
CA ARG A 116 1.84 -4.67 -14.05
C ARG A 116 0.84 -5.08 -12.97
N SER A 117 0.44 -4.13 -12.14
CA SER A 117 -0.64 -4.33 -11.16
C SER A 117 -2.02 -4.45 -11.83
N THR A 118 -2.17 -3.95 -13.06
CA THR A 118 -3.45 -3.97 -13.80
C THR A 118 -3.23 -4.20 -15.29
N ILE A 119 -4.10 -5.01 -15.91
CA ILE A 119 -4.20 -5.26 -17.35
C ILE A 119 -5.67 -5.12 -17.74
N THR A 120 -5.95 -4.65 -18.96
CA THR A 120 -7.33 -4.56 -19.49
C THR A 120 -7.44 -5.37 -20.77
N TRP A 121 -8.49 -6.18 -20.86
CA TRP A 121 -8.97 -6.86 -22.06
C TRP A 121 -10.35 -6.31 -22.42
N THR A 122 -10.69 -6.32 -23.70
CA THR A 122 -11.98 -5.84 -24.20
C THR A 122 -12.73 -7.00 -24.86
N ILE A 123 -13.99 -7.21 -24.47
CA ILE A 123 -14.88 -8.25 -25.02
C ILE A 123 -16.04 -7.68 -25.80
N GLY A 124 -16.35 -8.22 -26.99
CA GLY A 124 -17.49 -7.79 -27.81
C GLY A 124 -17.06 -7.39 -29.22
N GLU A 125 -17.98 -6.79 -29.97
CA GLU A 125 -17.72 -6.38 -31.36
C GLU A 125 -16.57 -5.35 -31.41
N GLY A 126 -15.51 -5.67 -32.16
CA GLY A 126 -14.29 -4.86 -32.22
C GLY A 126 -13.29 -5.05 -31.07
N GLY A 127 -13.57 -5.93 -30.10
CA GLY A 127 -12.64 -6.30 -29.04
C GLY A 127 -11.72 -7.48 -29.42
N ASP A 128 -10.53 -7.52 -28.83
CA ASP A 128 -9.54 -8.61 -29.06
C ASP A 128 -9.90 -9.92 -28.33
N HIS A 129 -10.91 -9.91 -27.47
CA HIS A 129 -11.31 -11.05 -26.65
C HIS A 129 -12.82 -11.33 -26.75
N VAL A 130 -13.23 -12.53 -26.38
CA VAL A 130 -14.60 -13.02 -26.50
C VAL A 130 -15.02 -13.69 -25.19
N LYS A 131 -16.25 -13.38 -24.74
CA LYS A 131 -16.85 -14.00 -23.56
C LYS A 131 -17.02 -15.50 -23.79
N GLY A 132 -16.66 -16.31 -22.79
CA GLY A 132 -16.67 -17.78 -22.84
C GLY A 132 -15.39 -18.42 -23.38
N GLU A 133 -14.51 -17.65 -24.03
CA GLU A 133 -13.27 -18.18 -24.60
C GLU A 133 -12.12 -18.20 -23.59
N SER A 134 -11.12 -19.06 -23.87
CA SER A 134 -9.98 -19.30 -22.98
C SER A 134 -8.65 -18.80 -23.55
N TYR A 135 -7.90 -18.03 -22.76
CA TYR A 135 -6.70 -17.29 -23.14
C TYR A 135 -5.49 -17.66 -22.27
N ALA A 136 -4.29 -17.39 -22.77
CA ALA A 136 -3.09 -17.44 -21.94
C ALA A 136 -3.07 -16.26 -20.96
N PHE A 137 -2.32 -16.39 -19.87
CA PHE A 137 -2.13 -15.27 -18.96
C PHE A 137 -1.45 -14.09 -19.67
N PRO A 138 -1.95 -12.85 -19.50
CA PRO A 138 -1.38 -11.66 -20.12
C PRO A 138 -0.04 -11.24 -19.51
N GLN A 139 0.34 -11.84 -18.38
CA GLN A 139 1.64 -11.67 -17.74
C GLN A 139 1.99 -12.87 -16.87
N THR A 140 3.29 -13.06 -16.63
CA THR A 140 3.82 -14.16 -15.83
C THR A 140 4.29 -13.63 -14.48
N VAL A 141 4.04 -14.39 -13.41
CA VAL A 141 4.60 -14.07 -12.11
C VAL A 141 6.12 -14.27 -12.11
N THR A 142 6.86 -13.39 -11.45
CA THR A 142 8.31 -13.50 -11.26
C THR A 142 8.64 -13.75 -9.80
N GLY A 143 9.85 -14.27 -9.53
CA GLY A 143 10.39 -14.42 -8.17
C GLY A 143 9.99 -15.69 -7.42
N ALA A 144 9.04 -16.48 -7.94
CA ALA A 144 8.77 -17.83 -7.45
C ALA A 144 10.00 -18.75 -7.61
N LYS A 145 10.29 -19.53 -6.57
CA LYS A 145 11.33 -20.58 -6.50
C LYS A 145 10.74 -21.99 -6.51
N THR A 146 9.42 -22.09 -6.44
CA THR A 146 8.63 -23.32 -6.36
C THR A 146 7.53 -23.29 -7.43
N SER A 147 6.78 -24.39 -7.55
CA SER A 147 5.67 -24.48 -8.50
C SER A 147 4.60 -23.41 -8.21
N VAL A 148 4.10 -22.79 -9.28
CA VAL A 148 3.09 -21.75 -9.21
C VAL A 148 1.76 -22.30 -9.71
N SER A 149 0.71 -22.06 -8.93
CA SER A 149 -0.69 -22.23 -9.36
C SER A 149 -1.35 -20.88 -9.52
N TYR A 150 -2.31 -20.79 -10.44
CA TYR A 150 -3.10 -19.58 -10.68
C TYR A 150 -4.56 -19.84 -10.34
N THR A 151 -5.18 -18.85 -9.70
CA THR A 151 -6.61 -18.85 -9.37
C THR A 151 -7.20 -17.48 -9.65
N SER A 152 -8.49 -17.43 -9.95
CA SER A 152 -9.24 -16.17 -10.02
C SER A 152 -10.00 -16.01 -8.71
N GLU A 153 -9.76 -14.92 -8.00
CA GLU A 153 -10.54 -14.57 -6.81
C GLU A 153 -11.92 -14.00 -7.20
N THR A 154 -12.13 -13.73 -8.49
CA THR A 154 -13.37 -13.16 -9.06
C THR A 154 -13.97 -14.05 -10.15
N PRO A 155 -14.43 -15.28 -9.81
CA PRO A 155 -14.94 -16.25 -10.79
C PRO A 155 -16.17 -15.77 -11.57
N ALA A 156 -16.89 -14.76 -11.08
CA ALA A 156 -18.00 -14.14 -11.80
C ALA A 156 -17.55 -13.33 -13.04
N VAL A 157 -16.30 -12.89 -13.10
CA VAL A 157 -15.73 -12.10 -14.21
C VAL A 157 -14.77 -12.97 -15.03
N VAL A 158 -13.91 -13.75 -14.39
CA VAL A 158 -12.94 -14.65 -15.03
C VAL A 158 -12.81 -15.94 -14.23
N THR A 159 -12.81 -17.11 -14.88
CA THR A 159 -12.39 -18.37 -14.24
C THR A 159 -11.00 -18.80 -14.72
N ILE A 160 -10.31 -19.62 -13.92
CA ILE A 160 -9.00 -20.18 -14.29
C ILE A 160 -9.06 -21.69 -14.21
N SER A 161 -8.72 -22.36 -15.31
CA SER A 161 -8.57 -23.81 -15.39
C SER A 161 -7.45 -24.16 -16.38
N ASN A 162 -6.73 -25.26 -16.14
CA ASN A 162 -5.65 -25.72 -17.01
C ASN A 162 -4.62 -24.63 -17.36
N ASN A 163 -4.29 -23.77 -16.39
CA ASN A 163 -3.37 -22.63 -16.56
C ASN A 163 -3.79 -21.67 -17.69
N ARG A 164 -5.10 -21.48 -17.88
CA ARG A 164 -5.70 -20.53 -18.82
C ARG A 164 -6.79 -19.72 -18.13
N ILE A 165 -6.99 -18.50 -18.63
CA ILE A 165 -8.04 -17.58 -18.21
C ILE A 165 -9.25 -17.76 -19.12
N THR A 166 -10.42 -18.01 -18.57
CA THR A 166 -11.70 -18.01 -19.30
C THR A 166 -12.52 -16.81 -18.89
N ILE A 167 -12.94 -15.99 -19.85
CA ILE A 167 -13.73 -14.78 -19.55
C ILE A 167 -15.19 -15.17 -19.32
N VAL A 168 -15.73 -14.80 -18.16
CA VAL A 168 -17.12 -15.07 -17.77
C VAL A 168 -17.99 -13.84 -18.00
N ASP A 169 -17.53 -12.65 -17.62
CA ASP A 169 -18.28 -11.41 -17.87
C ASP A 169 -17.37 -10.18 -17.88
N ALA A 170 -17.94 -9.03 -18.24
CA ALA A 170 -17.30 -7.73 -18.03
C ALA A 170 -17.18 -7.41 -16.52
N GLY A 171 -16.12 -6.70 -16.14
CA GLY A 171 -15.82 -6.35 -14.76
C GLY A 171 -14.34 -6.41 -14.44
N SER A 172 -13.99 -6.28 -13.15
CA SER A 172 -12.62 -6.37 -12.68
C SER A 172 -12.39 -7.74 -12.01
N ALA A 173 -11.33 -8.45 -12.40
CA ALA A 173 -11.00 -9.78 -11.87
C ALA A 173 -9.58 -9.86 -11.31
N THR A 174 -9.40 -10.44 -10.13
CA THR A 174 -8.07 -10.55 -9.52
C THR A 174 -7.53 -11.93 -9.77
N ILE A 175 -6.37 -11.92 -10.40
CA ILE A 175 -5.64 -13.12 -10.76
C ILE A 175 -4.53 -13.31 -9.75
N LYS A 176 -4.61 -14.39 -8.98
CA LYS A 176 -3.64 -14.75 -7.94
C LYS A 176 -2.72 -15.85 -8.42
N ALA A 177 -1.42 -15.58 -8.39
CA ALA A 177 -0.37 -16.59 -8.48
C ALA A 177 0.07 -17.00 -7.08
N THR A 178 0.08 -18.31 -6.79
CA THR A 178 0.54 -18.87 -5.51
C THR A 178 1.71 -19.82 -5.76
N ALA A 179 2.87 -19.47 -5.21
CA ALA A 179 4.03 -20.35 -5.11
C ALA A 179 3.87 -21.28 -3.91
N ALA A 180 3.99 -22.59 -4.14
CA ALA A 180 3.80 -23.60 -3.12
C ALA A 180 4.84 -23.51 -1.98
N GLU A 181 4.41 -23.85 -0.78
CA GLU A 181 5.35 -24.09 0.33
C GLU A 181 6.08 -25.41 0.11
N THR A 182 7.38 -25.44 0.43
CA THR A 182 8.21 -26.64 0.46
C THR A 182 9.03 -26.68 1.74
N ASP A 183 9.88 -27.70 1.89
CA ASP A 183 10.83 -27.77 3.00
C ASP A 183 11.90 -26.66 2.94
N ASP A 184 12.20 -26.15 1.74
CA ASP A 184 13.21 -25.13 1.51
C ASP A 184 12.65 -23.71 1.43
N TYR A 185 11.35 -23.55 1.17
CA TYR A 185 10.74 -22.24 0.95
C TYR A 185 9.36 -22.09 1.58
N TYR A 186 9.10 -20.91 2.16
CA TYR A 186 7.74 -20.52 2.53
C TYR A 186 6.86 -20.35 1.28
N GLY A 187 5.60 -20.75 1.39
CA GLY A 187 4.60 -20.40 0.39
C GLY A 187 4.40 -18.88 0.33
N ASN A 188 4.14 -18.35 -0.86
CA ASN A 188 3.82 -16.94 -1.02
C ASN A 188 2.94 -16.73 -2.26
N SER A 189 2.29 -15.58 -2.36
CA SER A 189 1.44 -15.24 -3.50
C SER A 189 1.63 -13.80 -3.96
N ALA A 190 1.27 -13.54 -5.21
CA ALA A 190 1.09 -12.19 -5.75
C ALA A 190 -0.22 -12.14 -6.54
N THR A 191 -0.77 -10.94 -6.68
CA THR A 191 -2.00 -10.68 -7.43
C THR A 191 -1.81 -9.57 -8.46
N TYR A 192 -2.63 -9.58 -9.51
CA TYR A 192 -2.86 -8.42 -10.37
C TYR A 192 -4.34 -8.38 -10.79
N THR A 193 -4.80 -7.20 -11.17
CA THR A 193 -6.16 -6.97 -11.65
C THR A 193 -6.24 -7.11 -13.17
N LEU A 194 -7.14 -7.95 -13.67
CA LEU A 194 -7.54 -8.06 -15.06
C LEU A 194 -8.92 -7.45 -15.25
N ASN A 195 -8.98 -6.27 -15.85
CA ASN A 195 -10.23 -5.63 -16.22
C ASN A 195 -10.72 -6.21 -17.54
N ILE A 196 -11.96 -6.69 -17.57
CA ILE A 196 -12.70 -7.08 -18.76
C ILE A 196 -13.67 -5.95 -19.09
N ALA A 197 -13.32 -5.11 -20.05
CA ALA A 197 -14.15 -4.03 -20.53
C ALA A 197 -15.08 -4.50 -21.65
N THR A 198 -16.24 -3.88 -21.79
CA THR A 198 -17.02 -3.94 -23.04
C THR A 198 -16.58 -2.79 -23.95
N PRO A 199 -16.56 -2.97 -25.28
CA PRO A 199 -16.41 -1.86 -26.20
C PRO A 199 -17.53 -0.86 -25.94
N ALA A 200 -17.25 0.41 -26.19
CA ALA A 200 -18.26 1.43 -26.10
C ALA A 200 -19.43 1.06 -27.02
N PRO A 201 -20.69 1.29 -26.59
CA PRO A 201 -21.82 1.08 -27.48
C PRO A 201 -21.64 1.87 -28.78
N GLU A 202 -22.20 1.36 -29.88
CA GLU A 202 -22.07 2.03 -31.17
C GLU A 202 -22.47 3.51 -31.08
N GLY A 203 -21.60 4.38 -31.60
CA GLY A 203 -21.78 5.84 -31.55
C GLY A 203 -21.40 6.51 -30.22
N TRP A 204 -20.90 5.77 -29.23
CA TRP A 204 -20.38 6.34 -27.98
C TRP A 204 -18.87 6.58 -28.09
N VAL A 205 -18.40 7.65 -27.45
CA VAL A 205 -16.97 7.96 -27.32
C VAL A 205 -16.34 7.07 -26.25
N ASP A 206 -15.21 6.44 -26.54
CA ASP A 206 -14.40 5.71 -25.55
C ASP A 206 -13.14 6.51 -25.21
N LEU A 207 -13.02 6.98 -23.97
CA LEU A 207 -11.81 7.69 -23.50
C LEU A 207 -10.71 6.73 -23.04
N GLY A 208 -10.95 5.41 -23.09
CA GLY A 208 -10.01 4.37 -22.69
C GLY A 208 -9.85 4.27 -21.18
N THR A 209 -8.67 3.84 -20.73
CA THR A 209 -8.34 3.69 -19.30
C THR A 209 -7.52 4.88 -18.80
N ILE A 210 -8.03 5.55 -17.79
CA ILE A 210 -7.47 6.78 -17.22
C ILE A 210 -6.94 6.51 -15.81
N ASN A 211 -5.67 6.80 -15.58
CA ASN A 211 -5.08 6.72 -14.25
C ASN A 211 -5.40 8.01 -13.46
N LEU A 212 -6.00 7.85 -12.28
CA LEU A 212 -6.42 8.94 -11.40
C LEU A 212 -5.28 9.48 -10.52
N GLU A 213 -4.14 8.80 -10.48
CA GLU A 213 -2.92 9.30 -9.84
C GLU A 213 -2.31 10.40 -10.72
N ASN A 214 -2.06 11.58 -10.14
CA ASN A 214 -1.20 12.55 -10.80
C ASN A 214 0.24 12.02 -10.93
N THR A 215 1.04 12.65 -11.79
CA THR A 215 2.42 12.22 -12.05
C THR A 215 3.29 12.15 -10.80
N ALA A 216 3.18 13.10 -9.87
CA ALA A 216 3.99 13.14 -8.66
C ALA A 216 3.69 11.95 -7.72
N VAL A 217 2.40 11.69 -7.46
CA VAL A 217 1.94 10.56 -6.65
C VAL A 217 2.29 9.24 -7.34
N LYS A 218 2.05 9.13 -8.65
CA LYS A 218 2.34 7.91 -9.42
C LYS A 218 3.82 7.53 -9.36
N ASP A 219 4.70 8.51 -9.56
CA ASP A 219 6.15 8.29 -9.51
C ASP A 219 6.61 7.91 -8.11
N TYR A 220 6.08 8.59 -7.08
CA TYR A 220 6.37 8.26 -5.68
C TYR A 220 5.95 6.84 -5.33
N LEU A 221 4.70 6.48 -5.61
CA LEU A 221 4.20 5.13 -5.29
C LEU A 221 5.02 4.07 -6.04
N THR A 222 5.43 4.33 -7.28
CA THR A 222 6.30 3.41 -8.04
C THR A 222 7.66 3.20 -7.37
N TYR A 223 8.28 4.29 -6.91
CA TYR A 223 9.51 4.22 -6.13
C TYR A 223 9.30 3.50 -4.79
N ALA A 224 8.25 3.89 -4.07
CA ALA A 224 8.01 3.45 -2.71
C ALA A 224 7.72 1.94 -2.66
N GLU A 225 7.02 1.39 -3.65
CA GLU A 225 6.78 -0.04 -3.78
C GLU A 225 8.05 -0.89 -3.85
N GLY A 226 9.11 -0.38 -4.47
CA GLY A 226 10.41 -1.07 -4.56
C GLY A 226 11.37 -0.76 -3.41
N ALA A 227 11.19 0.37 -2.72
CA ALA A 227 12.14 0.87 -1.71
C ALA A 227 11.70 0.60 -0.26
N TYR A 228 10.40 0.66 0.03
CA TYR A 228 9.89 0.47 1.39
C TYR A 228 9.77 -1.02 1.70
N THR A 229 10.05 -1.35 2.96
CA THR A 229 9.83 -2.65 3.59
C THR A 229 9.10 -2.42 4.91
N ASP A 230 8.69 -3.49 5.58
CA ASP A 230 7.99 -3.39 6.88
C ASP A 230 8.88 -2.76 7.99
N THR A 231 10.20 -2.68 7.81
CA THR A 231 11.12 -2.32 8.91
C THR A 231 12.08 -1.16 8.61
N ASN A 232 12.00 -0.53 7.44
CA ASN A 232 12.97 0.48 7.01
C ASN A 232 12.38 1.90 6.93
N GLU A 233 11.31 2.19 7.67
CA GLU A 233 10.61 3.49 7.60
C GLU A 233 11.54 4.68 7.88
N LYS A 234 12.63 4.45 8.62
CA LYS A 234 13.64 5.46 8.96
C LYS A 234 14.72 5.66 7.89
N ASP A 235 14.88 4.68 7.01
CA ASP A 235 15.96 4.64 6.02
C ASP A 235 15.50 5.15 4.65
N VAL A 236 14.19 5.25 4.41
CA VAL A 236 13.64 5.69 3.12
C VAL A 236 13.35 7.19 3.13
N THR A 237 14.35 7.98 2.77
CA THR A 237 14.33 9.45 2.95
C THR A 237 13.83 10.24 1.73
N ASN A 238 13.67 9.59 0.57
CA ASN A 238 13.48 10.27 -0.73
C ASN A 238 12.05 10.77 -1.02
N VAL A 239 11.10 10.68 -0.10
CA VAL A 239 9.72 11.16 -0.33
C VAL A 239 9.69 12.63 -0.78
N VAL A 240 10.51 13.49 -0.19
CA VAL A 240 10.59 14.92 -0.52
C VAL A 240 11.03 15.17 -1.96
N TYR A 241 11.90 14.31 -2.51
CA TYR A 241 12.31 14.42 -3.90
C TYR A 241 11.12 14.26 -4.86
N TYR A 242 10.10 13.48 -4.49
CA TYR A 242 8.89 13.32 -5.30
C TYR A 242 7.82 14.39 -4.99
N ALA A 243 8.01 15.18 -3.93
CA ALA A 243 7.11 16.27 -3.54
C ALA A 243 7.68 17.67 -3.81
N THR A 244 8.82 17.79 -4.50
CA THR A 244 9.48 19.09 -4.76
C THR A 244 8.96 19.79 -6.02
N ASP A 245 8.85 21.13 -5.95
CA ASP A 245 8.50 21.97 -7.11
C ASP A 245 9.56 21.89 -8.20
N SER A 246 10.83 21.63 -7.86
CA SER A 246 11.90 21.50 -8.86
C SER A 246 11.69 20.31 -9.81
N LYS A 247 10.97 19.28 -9.36
CA LYS A 247 10.68 18.08 -10.16
C LYS A 247 9.35 18.18 -10.89
N TYR A 248 8.37 18.88 -10.31
CA TYR A 248 7.00 18.99 -10.85
C TYR A 248 6.49 20.43 -10.79
N SER A 249 7.21 21.38 -11.38
CA SER A 249 6.93 22.83 -11.29
C SER A 249 5.56 23.23 -11.85
N SER A 250 5.01 22.43 -12.77
CA SER A 250 3.67 22.64 -13.34
C SER A 250 2.53 22.16 -12.43
N ILE A 251 2.80 21.39 -11.38
CA ILE A 251 1.79 20.80 -10.50
C ILE A 251 1.72 21.61 -9.21
N SER A 252 0.76 22.54 -9.15
CA SER A 252 0.55 23.40 -7.98
C SER A 252 0.11 22.63 -6.71
N ARG A 253 -0.49 21.45 -6.88
CA ARG A 253 -0.95 20.56 -5.80
C ARG A 253 -0.58 19.13 -6.08
N LYS A 254 0.50 18.68 -5.45
CA LYS A 254 1.07 17.34 -5.67
C LYS A 254 0.23 16.24 -5.05
N ASP A 255 -0.68 16.56 -4.14
CA ASP A 255 -1.68 15.64 -3.58
C ASP A 255 -3.02 15.62 -4.36
N CYS A 256 -3.21 16.51 -5.34
CA CYS A 256 -4.47 16.57 -6.10
C CYS A 256 -4.54 15.44 -7.15
N PRO A 257 -5.60 14.62 -7.22
CA PRO A 257 -5.75 13.58 -8.23
C PRO A 257 -5.73 14.15 -9.66
N ALA A 258 -5.33 13.31 -10.62
CA ALA A 258 -5.50 13.60 -12.04
C ALA A 258 -6.99 13.56 -12.41
N PRO A 259 -7.50 14.49 -13.24
CA PRO A 259 -8.88 14.44 -13.71
C PRO A 259 -9.07 13.37 -14.80
N VAL A 260 -10.33 12.99 -14.97
CA VAL A 260 -10.84 12.51 -16.25
C VAL A 260 -11.33 13.74 -17.02
N THR A 261 -10.69 14.08 -18.13
CA THR A 261 -11.11 15.20 -18.98
C THR A 261 -12.02 14.69 -20.08
N VAL A 262 -13.29 15.11 -20.03
CA VAL A 262 -14.26 14.91 -21.11
C VAL A 262 -14.13 16.08 -22.08
N THR A 263 -14.02 15.80 -23.38
CA THR A 263 -13.86 16.79 -24.44
C THR A 263 -14.90 16.57 -25.52
N TRP A 264 -15.54 17.63 -26.01
CA TRP A 264 -16.49 17.55 -27.12
C TRP A 264 -16.40 18.79 -28.00
N THR A 265 -16.79 18.64 -29.27
CA THR A 265 -16.91 19.75 -30.21
C THR A 265 -18.27 20.42 -30.02
N ASN A 266 -18.26 21.72 -29.78
CA ASN A 266 -19.46 22.51 -29.54
C ASN A 266 -19.82 23.31 -30.80
N PRO A 267 -20.99 23.07 -31.43
CA PRO A 267 -21.37 23.78 -32.64
C PRO A 267 -21.94 25.19 -32.42
N GLY A 268 -22.07 25.68 -31.17
CA GLY A 268 -22.43 27.09 -30.93
C GLY A 268 -23.22 27.45 -29.67
N SER A 269 -23.41 26.54 -28.70
CA SER A 269 -24.17 26.86 -27.46
C SER A 269 -23.30 27.04 -26.22
N LYS A 270 -23.79 27.79 -25.21
CA LYS A 270 -23.01 28.30 -24.07
C LYS A 270 -23.24 27.58 -22.74
N SER A 271 -24.14 26.59 -22.65
CA SER A 271 -24.48 25.96 -21.37
C SER A 271 -24.67 24.45 -21.49
N THR A 272 -23.56 23.73 -21.44
CA THR A 272 -23.54 22.25 -21.42
C THR A 272 -23.32 21.74 -20.00
N VAL A 273 -23.82 20.54 -19.73
CA VAL A 273 -23.68 19.82 -18.46
C VAL A 273 -23.08 18.45 -18.74
N VAL A 274 -22.00 18.12 -18.03
CA VAL A 274 -21.42 16.77 -18.04
C VAL A 274 -21.95 16.02 -16.83
N THR A 275 -22.56 14.87 -17.09
CA THR A 275 -23.06 13.96 -16.04
C THR A 275 -22.36 12.61 -16.18
N ILE A 276 -21.93 12.05 -15.04
CA ILE A 276 -21.23 10.78 -14.92
C ILE A 276 -22.15 9.76 -14.25
N TYR A 277 -22.16 8.55 -14.78
CA TYR A 277 -23.00 7.43 -14.36
C TYR A 277 -22.14 6.20 -14.05
N ALA A 278 -22.60 5.41 -13.08
CA ALA A 278 -21.99 4.14 -12.70
C ALA A 278 -22.44 2.96 -13.59
N ASP A 279 -23.46 3.17 -14.43
CA ASP A 279 -24.08 2.12 -15.24
C ASP A 279 -24.32 2.58 -16.69
N GLN A 280 -24.22 1.62 -17.62
CA GLN A 280 -24.40 1.88 -19.05
C GLN A 280 -25.82 2.34 -19.41
N ALA A 281 -26.82 1.97 -18.59
CA ALA A 281 -28.20 2.39 -18.80
C ALA A 281 -28.43 3.88 -18.44
N LEU A 282 -27.41 4.57 -17.91
CA LEU A 282 -27.44 5.99 -17.54
C LEU A 282 -28.52 6.27 -16.47
N THR A 283 -28.69 5.37 -15.50
CA THR A 283 -29.71 5.48 -14.45
C THR A 283 -29.15 5.79 -13.06
N GLN A 284 -27.87 5.48 -12.83
CA GLN A 284 -27.16 5.68 -11.56
C GLN A 284 -26.18 6.84 -11.69
N GLN A 285 -26.70 8.06 -11.60
CA GLN A 285 -25.87 9.26 -11.60
C GLN A 285 -24.93 9.29 -10.38
N VAL A 286 -23.64 9.45 -10.65
CA VAL A 286 -22.58 9.59 -9.63
C VAL A 286 -22.25 11.06 -9.40
N TRP A 287 -22.24 11.86 -10.47
CA TRP A 287 -21.83 13.26 -10.42
C TRP A 287 -22.32 14.03 -11.64
N SER A 288 -22.46 15.34 -11.49
CA SER A 288 -22.78 16.24 -12.59
C SER A 288 -22.19 17.62 -12.33
N GLN A 289 -21.69 18.28 -13.37
CA GLN A 289 -21.31 19.68 -13.30
C GLN A 289 -21.60 20.42 -14.61
N PRO A 290 -21.95 21.71 -14.57
CA PRO A 290 -21.92 22.55 -15.76
C PRO A 290 -20.50 22.64 -16.31
N ALA A 291 -20.35 22.52 -17.62
CA ALA A 291 -19.08 22.72 -18.30
C ALA A 291 -18.68 24.21 -18.25
N THR A 292 -17.39 24.48 -18.10
CA THR A 292 -16.86 25.85 -18.21
C THR A 292 -16.60 26.15 -19.70
N GLU A 293 -16.91 27.38 -20.17
CA GLU A 293 -16.69 27.78 -21.56
C GLU A 293 -15.25 27.48 -22.03
N GLY A 294 -15.12 26.71 -23.11
CA GLY A 294 -13.87 26.57 -23.86
C GLY A 294 -13.74 27.65 -24.94
N ASN A 295 -12.58 27.72 -25.59
CA ASN A 295 -12.44 28.56 -26.80
C ASN A 295 -13.40 28.04 -27.90
N SER A 296 -13.68 28.88 -28.90
CA SER A 296 -14.81 28.77 -29.85
C SER A 296 -14.90 27.50 -30.74
N THR A 297 -14.13 26.44 -30.50
CA THR A 297 -14.18 25.18 -31.27
C THR A 297 -14.11 23.89 -30.44
N THR A 298 -13.69 23.90 -29.16
CA THR A 298 -13.63 22.70 -28.32
C THR A 298 -13.90 23.05 -26.86
N THR A 299 -14.86 22.34 -26.25
CA THR A 299 -15.20 22.50 -24.83
C THR A 299 -14.74 21.26 -24.07
N SER A 300 -14.33 21.44 -22.81
CA SER A 300 -13.95 20.32 -21.94
C SER A 300 -14.47 20.50 -20.52
N SER A 301 -14.50 19.38 -19.79
CA SER A 301 -14.89 19.34 -18.38
C SER A 301 -14.05 18.29 -17.67
N ASP A 302 -13.42 18.71 -16.57
CA ASP A 302 -12.64 17.82 -15.73
C ASP A 302 -13.48 17.22 -14.61
N VAL A 303 -13.47 15.90 -14.52
CA VAL A 303 -14.11 15.11 -13.47
C VAL A 303 -13.05 14.59 -12.51
N TYR A 304 -13.26 14.77 -11.21
CA TYR A 304 -12.33 14.35 -10.16
C TYR A 304 -13.00 13.35 -9.20
N ASN A 305 -12.17 12.75 -8.34
CA ASN A 305 -12.58 11.94 -7.19
C ASN A 305 -13.31 10.63 -7.50
N LEU A 306 -13.29 10.16 -8.75
CA LEU A 306 -13.85 8.88 -9.12
C LEU A 306 -13.15 7.72 -8.36
N ILE A 307 -13.84 6.60 -8.20
CA ILE A 307 -13.26 5.39 -7.62
C ILE A 307 -12.38 4.70 -8.68
N PRO A 308 -11.11 4.36 -8.38
CA PRO A 308 -10.26 3.54 -9.25
C PRO A 308 -10.81 2.14 -9.47
N GLY A 309 -10.56 1.55 -10.64
CA GLY A 309 -10.94 0.17 -10.96
C GLY A 309 -12.39 0.00 -11.43
N LEU A 310 -13.09 1.10 -11.75
CA LEU A 310 -14.46 1.08 -12.24
C LEU A 310 -14.57 1.58 -13.68
N THR A 311 -15.60 1.11 -14.37
CA THR A 311 -16.07 1.69 -15.64
C THR A 311 -17.12 2.73 -15.32
N TYR A 312 -17.03 3.88 -15.97
CA TYR A 312 -18.03 4.94 -15.90
C TYR A 312 -18.52 5.29 -17.29
N TYR A 313 -19.71 5.85 -17.29
CA TYR A 313 -20.39 6.33 -18.48
C TYR A 313 -20.68 7.81 -18.32
N TYR A 314 -20.76 8.56 -19.41
CA TYR A 314 -21.04 9.98 -19.34
C TYR A 314 -22.01 10.44 -20.43
N THR A 315 -22.67 11.56 -20.14
CA THR A 315 -23.41 12.33 -21.13
C THR A 315 -22.92 13.77 -21.13
N VAL A 316 -22.79 14.36 -22.31
CA VAL A 316 -22.78 15.81 -22.48
C VAL A 316 -24.18 16.21 -22.91
N SER A 317 -24.82 17.08 -22.13
CA SER A 317 -26.16 17.56 -22.41
C SER A 317 -26.23 19.08 -22.48
N GLU A 318 -27.19 19.61 -23.22
CA GLU A 318 -27.46 21.03 -23.32
C GLU A 318 -28.98 21.24 -23.22
N ASN A 319 -29.44 22.07 -22.29
CA ASN A 319 -30.87 22.29 -22.04
C ASN A 319 -31.65 20.96 -21.88
N GLY A 320 -31.04 19.94 -21.27
CA GLY A 320 -31.59 18.60 -21.07
C GLY A 320 -31.51 17.65 -22.28
N SER A 321 -31.09 18.13 -23.45
CA SER A 321 -30.87 17.28 -24.63
C SER A 321 -29.47 16.70 -24.63
N VAL A 322 -29.33 15.37 -24.77
CA VAL A 322 -28.03 14.68 -24.82
C VAL A 322 -27.41 14.83 -26.21
N TRP A 323 -26.20 15.36 -26.27
CA TRP A 323 -25.40 15.54 -27.49
C TRP A 323 -24.38 14.43 -27.69
N GLU A 324 -23.71 14.05 -26.60
CA GLU A 324 -22.67 13.05 -26.63
C GLU A 324 -22.89 12.06 -25.50
N LYS A 325 -22.58 10.80 -25.79
CA LYS A 325 -22.46 9.74 -24.80
C LYS A 325 -21.07 9.14 -24.91
N GLY A 326 -20.53 8.71 -23.79
CA GLY A 326 -19.26 8.00 -23.80
C GLY A 326 -19.04 7.15 -22.57
N GLN A 327 -17.91 6.47 -22.57
CA GLN A 327 -17.46 5.62 -21.48
C GLN A 327 -15.96 5.81 -21.24
N PHE A 328 -15.51 5.40 -20.06
CA PHE A 328 -14.10 5.29 -19.72
C PHE A 328 -13.90 4.38 -18.52
N ASN A 329 -12.68 3.86 -18.38
CA ASN A 329 -12.25 3.07 -17.23
C ASN A 329 -11.31 3.88 -16.36
N THR A 330 -11.35 3.67 -15.05
CA THR A 330 -10.42 4.31 -14.10
C THR A 330 -9.42 3.32 -13.54
N THR A 331 -8.22 3.78 -13.23
CA THR A 331 -7.20 3.01 -12.50
C THR A 331 -6.44 3.91 -11.51
N GLY A 332 -5.69 3.29 -10.59
CA GLY A 332 -4.93 3.98 -9.54
C GLY A 332 -4.79 3.09 -8.31
N ARG A 333 -3.66 3.20 -7.61
CA ARG A 333 -3.35 2.46 -6.37
C ARG A 333 -3.87 3.17 -5.13
N ARG A 334 -4.00 4.50 -5.18
CA ARG A 334 -4.48 5.33 -4.07
C ARG A 334 -5.50 6.34 -4.58
N ARG A 335 -6.64 6.47 -3.89
CA ARG A 335 -7.68 7.44 -4.23
C ARG A 335 -7.49 8.74 -3.46
N MET A 336 -6.62 9.59 -4.02
CA MET A 336 -6.47 10.97 -3.56
C MET A 336 -7.74 11.77 -3.88
N ILE A 337 -8.08 12.73 -3.02
CA ILE A 337 -9.32 13.50 -3.11
C ILE A 337 -9.02 14.99 -3.23
N ARG A 338 -9.70 15.60 -4.19
CA ARG A 338 -9.78 17.05 -4.41
C ARG A 338 -11.10 17.56 -3.85
N VAL A 339 -11.06 18.48 -2.90
CA VAL A 339 -12.30 19.02 -2.29
C VAL A 339 -12.73 20.34 -2.95
N SER A 340 -11.84 21.04 -3.66
CA SER A 340 -12.16 22.34 -4.30
C SER A 340 -12.25 22.27 -5.83
N GLY A 341 -13.09 23.14 -6.40
CA GLY A 341 -13.19 23.38 -7.85
C GLY A 341 -11.95 24.03 -8.48
N THR A 342 -11.03 24.58 -7.68
CA THR A 342 -9.68 25.00 -8.14
C THR A 342 -8.59 24.29 -7.34
N GLN A 343 -7.50 23.88 -8.00
CA GLN A 343 -6.37 23.24 -7.30
C GLN A 343 -5.71 24.21 -6.30
N SER A 344 -5.58 25.49 -6.67
CA SER A 344 -4.89 26.51 -5.86
C SER A 344 -5.65 26.93 -4.60
N THR A 345 -6.96 26.70 -4.49
CA THR A 345 -7.75 27.15 -3.31
C THR A 345 -8.23 26.05 -2.39
N ASP A 346 -7.89 24.78 -2.64
CA ASP A 346 -8.47 23.67 -1.85
C ASP A 346 -8.15 23.79 -0.35
N ARG A 347 -9.19 23.99 0.47
CA ARG A 347 -9.07 24.30 1.90
C ARG A 347 -8.99 23.03 2.75
N ALA A 348 -9.70 21.98 2.34
CA ALA A 348 -9.57 20.65 2.90
C ALA A 348 -8.56 19.86 2.05
N ASN A 349 -7.29 19.95 2.43
CA ASN A 349 -6.16 19.35 1.73
C ASN A 349 -5.76 18.01 2.38
N ASN A 350 -4.76 17.34 1.79
CA ASN A 350 -4.29 16.04 2.27
C ASN A 350 -5.42 15.01 2.36
N CYS A 351 -6.45 15.17 1.52
CA CYS A 351 -7.65 14.36 1.54
C CYS A 351 -7.44 13.09 0.72
N ARG A 352 -7.78 11.94 1.29
CA ARG A 352 -7.80 10.67 0.57
C ARG A 352 -8.76 9.68 1.19
N ASP A 353 -9.23 8.76 0.36
CA ASP A 353 -9.95 7.56 0.74
C ASP A 353 -8.92 6.47 1.08
N LEU A 354 -9.10 5.78 2.21
CA LEU A 354 -8.26 4.64 2.60
C LEU A 354 -8.69 3.33 1.92
N GLY A 355 -9.80 3.35 1.19
CA GLY A 355 -10.20 2.25 0.32
C GLY A 355 -9.16 1.90 -0.74
N GLY A 356 -9.23 0.67 -1.23
CA GLY A 356 -8.33 0.13 -2.25
C GLY A 356 -7.03 -0.45 -1.71
N MET A 357 -6.66 -0.18 -0.45
CA MET A 357 -5.45 -0.76 0.15
C MET A 357 -5.62 -2.27 0.31
N ILE A 358 -4.63 -3.03 -0.16
CA ILE A 358 -4.63 -4.48 -0.20
C ILE A 358 -4.01 -5.03 1.10
N THR A 359 -4.62 -6.07 1.67
CA THR A 359 -4.09 -6.76 2.85
C THR A 359 -2.75 -7.43 2.55
N LYS A 360 -1.92 -7.62 3.57
CA LYS A 360 -0.55 -8.16 3.41
C LYS A 360 -0.51 -9.53 2.72
N ASP A 361 -1.55 -10.34 2.87
CA ASP A 361 -1.69 -11.65 2.23
C ASP A 361 -2.21 -11.57 0.78
N GLY A 362 -2.56 -10.37 0.31
CA GLY A 362 -3.05 -10.09 -1.04
C GLY A 362 -4.52 -10.44 -1.29
N THR A 363 -5.24 -11.00 -0.31
CA THR A 363 -6.55 -11.64 -0.53
C THR A 363 -7.73 -10.68 -0.45
N LYS A 364 -7.57 -9.57 0.27
CA LYS A 364 -8.63 -8.62 0.52
C LYS A 364 -8.14 -7.20 0.28
N ARG A 365 -9.09 -6.28 0.15
CA ARG A 365 -8.85 -4.85 0.17
C ARG A 365 -9.88 -4.12 1.01
N ILE A 366 -9.53 -2.93 1.46
CA ILE A 366 -10.48 -2.01 2.10
C ILE A 366 -11.47 -1.51 1.04
N LYS A 367 -12.78 -1.58 1.31
CA LYS A 367 -13.80 -1.00 0.42
C LYS A 367 -13.61 0.52 0.26
N TYR A 368 -13.74 1.01 -0.97
CA TYR A 368 -13.79 2.45 -1.25
C TYR A 368 -15.04 3.10 -0.68
N GLY A 369 -14.94 4.39 -0.36
CA GLY A 369 -16.07 5.25 -0.05
C GLY A 369 -16.51 5.26 1.41
N TYR A 370 -15.77 4.62 2.31
CA TYR A 370 -16.16 4.49 3.72
C TYR A 370 -15.24 5.23 4.70
N ILE A 371 -13.94 5.29 4.43
CA ILE A 371 -12.97 5.78 5.39
C ILE A 371 -12.11 6.83 4.72
N PHE A 372 -12.31 8.08 5.11
CA PHE A 372 -11.57 9.21 4.57
C PHE A 372 -10.75 9.88 5.67
N ARG A 373 -9.59 10.42 5.26
CA ARG A 373 -8.71 11.20 6.13
C ARG A 373 -8.30 12.50 5.45
N GLY A 374 -7.97 13.53 6.23
CA GLY A 374 -7.35 14.75 5.71
C GLY A 374 -7.20 15.90 6.71
N SER A 375 -7.07 17.12 6.21
CA SER A 375 -6.93 18.34 7.01
C SER A 375 -8.27 18.85 7.57
N ASN A 376 -8.22 19.85 8.44
CA ASN A 376 -9.43 20.49 8.95
C ASN A 376 -10.28 21.10 7.83
N MET A 377 -11.59 21.15 8.08
CA MET A 377 -12.60 21.68 7.17
C MET A 377 -13.11 23.07 7.58
N ASN A 378 -12.45 23.78 8.51
CA ASN A 378 -12.98 25.01 9.13
C ASN A 378 -13.33 26.12 8.14
N ARG A 379 -12.68 26.13 6.99
CA ARG A 379 -12.81 27.20 5.99
C ARG A 379 -13.51 26.73 4.73
N THR A 380 -14.00 25.49 4.66
CA THR A 380 -14.64 24.99 3.45
C THR A 380 -15.85 25.84 3.08
N THR A 381 -15.94 26.16 1.80
CA THR A 381 -17.09 26.79 1.14
C THR A 381 -18.23 25.80 0.99
N ASP A 382 -19.42 26.28 0.63
CA ASP A 382 -20.57 25.40 0.43
C ASP A 382 -20.35 24.40 -0.72
N THR A 383 -19.65 24.81 -1.79
CA THR A 383 -19.25 23.88 -2.86
C THR A 383 -18.31 22.78 -2.35
N GLU A 384 -17.32 23.13 -1.54
CA GLU A 384 -16.40 22.16 -0.92
C GLU A 384 -17.15 21.23 0.05
N LYS A 385 -18.11 21.75 0.81
CA LYS A 385 -18.98 20.96 1.69
C LYS A 385 -19.88 20.01 0.90
N SER A 386 -20.44 20.42 -0.24
CA SER A 386 -21.20 19.52 -1.12
C SER A 386 -20.33 18.41 -1.70
N ILE A 387 -19.07 18.67 -2.04
CA ILE A 387 -18.16 17.58 -2.46
C ILE A 387 -17.99 16.55 -1.34
N LEU A 388 -17.79 16.99 -0.10
CA LEU A 388 -17.66 16.10 1.05
C LEU A 388 -18.98 15.39 1.41
N ALA A 389 -20.09 16.11 1.51
CA ALA A 389 -21.39 15.60 1.97
C ALA A 389 -22.13 14.80 0.89
N ASP A 390 -22.12 15.29 -0.35
CA ASP A 390 -22.97 14.79 -1.43
C ASP A 390 -22.20 13.88 -2.38
N PHE A 391 -20.96 14.19 -2.74
CA PHE A 391 -20.20 13.31 -3.63
C PHE A 391 -19.48 12.20 -2.83
N MET A 392 -18.75 12.55 -1.78
CA MET A 392 -18.04 11.58 -0.94
C MET A 392 -18.93 10.89 0.09
N LYS A 393 -20.17 11.35 0.24
CA LYS A 393 -21.17 10.79 1.16
C LYS A 393 -20.70 10.73 2.62
N ILE A 394 -19.88 11.70 3.07
CA ILE A 394 -19.47 11.78 4.48
C ILE A 394 -20.70 11.93 5.37
N ARG A 395 -20.75 11.13 6.44
CA ARG A 395 -21.83 11.11 7.44
C ARG A 395 -21.33 11.21 8.88
N MET A 396 -20.02 11.18 9.09
CA MET A 396 -19.40 11.41 10.39
C MET A 396 -18.11 12.21 10.22
N ASP A 397 -18.05 13.36 10.88
CA ASP A 397 -16.88 14.23 11.00
C ASP A 397 -16.19 13.99 12.35
N ILE A 398 -14.98 13.43 12.33
CA ILE A 398 -14.18 13.13 13.52
C ILE A 398 -13.00 14.12 13.61
N ASP A 399 -13.15 15.11 14.49
CA ASP A 399 -12.17 16.17 14.71
C ASP A 399 -11.24 15.81 15.86
N LEU A 400 -9.98 15.50 15.52
CA LEU A 400 -8.93 15.10 16.45
C LEU A 400 -8.26 16.30 17.16
N ARG A 401 -8.69 17.53 16.89
CA ARG A 401 -8.10 18.73 17.50
C ARG A 401 -8.69 18.96 18.89
N ALA A 402 -7.90 19.55 19.78
CA ALA A 402 -8.44 19.98 21.06
C ALA A 402 -9.39 21.18 20.88
N SER A 403 -10.44 21.23 21.70
CA SER A 403 -11.28 22.43 21.86
C SER A 403 -10.46 23.58 22.44
N GLY A 404 -10.78 24.83 22.06
CA GLY A 404 -10.24 26.02 22.73
C GLY A 404 -8.97 26.65 22.13
N TRP A 405 -8.46 26.16 20.99
CA TRP A 405 -7.31 26.78 20.29
C TRP A 405 -7.71 27.94 19.35
N GLY A 406 -8.76 28.69 19.71
CA GLY A 406 -9.31 29.74 18.85
C GLY A 406 -9.68 29.22 17.45
N THR A 407 -9.31 29.93 16.38
CA THR A 407 -9.63 29.57 14.98
C THR A 407 -8.94 28.29 14.48
N GLN A 408 -7.93 27.79 15.21
CA GLN A 408 -7.24 26.53 14.92
C GLN A 408 -7.82 25.34 15.69
N GLY A 409 -8.65 25.60 16.70
CA GLY A 409 -9.30 24.59 17.51
C GLY A 409 -10.38 23.82 16.77
N ALA A 410 -10.87 22.79 17.44
CA ALA A 410 -11.98 22.00 16.95
C ALA A 410 -13.19 22.88 16.62
N SER A 411 -13.78 22.64 15.45
CA SER A 411 -14.96 23.35 14.99
C SER A 411 -15.77 22.42 14.11
N ARG A 412 -17.07 22.33 14.36
CA ARG A 412 -17.99 21.54 13.55
C ARG A 412 -18.15 22.23 12.18
N ALA A 413 -17.52 21.70 11.15
CA ALA A 413 -17.54 22.30 9.81
C ALA A 413 -18.91 22.18 9.12
N PHE A 414 -19.70 21.18 9.53
CA PHE A 414 -21.07 20.93 9.10
C PHE A 414 -22.04 21.24 10.24
N PRO A 415 -22.58 22.48 10.33
CA PRO A 415 -23.53 22.85 11.39
C PRO A 415 -24.74 21.92 11.38
N ALA A 416 -25.18 21.48 12.57
CA ALA A 416 -26.25 20.47 12.69
C ALA A 416 -27.59 20.93 12.08
N ASN A 417 -27.85 22.24 12.06
CA ASN A 417 -29.07 22.80 11.48
C ASN A 417 -29.07 22.73 9.95
N ASP A 418 -27.90 22.81 9.32
CA ASP A 418 -27.75 22.81 7.87
C ASP A 418 -27.44 21.41 7.32
N TYR A 419 -26.79 20.57 8.14
CA TYR A 419 -26.36 19.21 7.81
C TYR A 419 -26.77 18.20 8.91
N PRO A 420 -28.07 17.99 9.15
CA PRO A 420 -28.55 17.18 10.28
C PRO A 420 -28.16 15.70 10.18
N VAL A 421 -27.81 15.22 8.98
CA VAL A 421 -27.40 13.83 8.72
C VAL A 421 -25.91 13.56 8.93
N ILE A 422 -25.12 14.60 9.23
CA ILE A 422 -23.67 14.49 9.47
C ILE A 422 -23.40 14.56 10.97
N GLY A 423 -23.00 13.43 11.54
CA GLY A 423 -22.52 13.34 12.91
C GLY A 423 -21.20 14.09 13.11
N TYR A 424 -20.92 14.50 14.34
CA TYR A 424 -19.66 15.16 14.70
C TYR A 424 -19.15 14.63 16.03
N LEU A 425 -17.92 14.14 16.02
CA LEU A 425 -17.18 13.75 17.21
C LEU A 425 -15.96 14.65 17.33
N ASN A 426 -15.86 15.42 18.42
CA ASN A 426 -14.61 16.05 18.79
C ASN A 426 -13.92 15.27 19.91
N LYS A 427 -12.72 14.77 19.62
CA LYS A 427 -11.84 14.12 20.61
C LYS A 427 -10.44 14.69 20.47
N GLY A 428 -10.12 15.65 21.33
CA GLY A 428 -8.79 16.26 21.38
C GLY A 428 -7.72 15.20 21.61
N PHE A 429 -6.98 14.90 20.55
CA PHE A 429 -5.93 13.90 20.54
C PHE A 429 -4.59 14.62 20.38
N ASN A 430 -3.65 14.42 21.28
CA ASN A 430 -2.32 15.03 21.27
C ASN A 430 -1.28 14.13 20.57
N GLY A 431 -1.74 13.36 19.57
CA GLY A 431 -0.88 12.48 18.79
C GLY A 431 -0.20 11.43 19.67
N TYR A 432 1.12 11.32 19.53
CA TYR A 432 1.91 10.27 20.15
C TYR A 432 1.96 10.34 21.67
N ASN A 433 1.85 11.53 22.27
CA ASN A 433 1.80 11.69 23.72
C ASN A 433 0.58 10.97 24.32
N ASP A 434 -0.54 10.94 23.59
CA ASP A 434 -1.75 10.27 24.04
C ASP A 434 -1.67 8.74 23.92
N LEU A 435 -0.73 8.19 23.14
CA LEU A 435 -0.49 6.74 23.08
C LEU A 435 0.10 6.17 24.38
N ALA A 436 0.62 7.03 25.27
CA ALA A 436 1.28 6.63 26.51
C ALA A 436 0.50 7.02 27.77
N SER A 437 -0.71 7.59 27.65
CA SER A 437 -1.52 8.00 28.79
C SER A 437 -2.89 7.34 28.79
N ASP A 438 -3.37 6.90 29.95
CA ASP A 438 -4.69 6.26 30.10
C ASP A 438 -5.83 7.11 29.51
N ALA A 439 -5.80 8.43 29.75
CA ALA A 439 -6.80 9.35 29.21
C ALA A 439 -6.71 9.48 27.68
N GLY A 440 -5.51 9.42 27.11
CA GLY A 440 -5.30 9.42 25.67
C GLY A 440 -5.75 8.11 25.02
N LEU A 441 -5.43 6.97 25.63
CA LEU A 441 -5.88 5.65 25.20
C LEU A 441 -7.41 5.53 25.19
N GLY A 442 -8.09 6.05 26.22
CA GLY A 442 -9.55 6.11 26.24
C GLY A 442 -10.14 6.95 25.08
N ARG A 443 -9.52 8.07 24.73
CA ARG A 443 -9.94 8.88 23.56
C ARG A 443 -9.74 8.13 22.25
N ILE A 444 -8.66 7.36 22.10
CA ILE A 444 -8.47 6.47 20.94
C ILE A 444 -9.60 5.44 20.87
N GLY A 445 -10.00 4.88 22.01
CA GLY A 445 -11.15 4.00 22.13
C GLY A 445 -12.43 4.61 21.57
N ASP A 446 -12.75 5.84 21.97
CA ASP A 446 -13.93 6.57 21.48
C ASP A 446 -13.87 6.80 19.97
N ILE A 447 -12.69 7.19 19.44
CA ILE A 447 -12.46 7.43 18.01
C ILE A 447 -12.71 6.14 17.22
N PHE A 448 -12.09 5.03 17.62
CA PHE A 448 -12.20 3.76 16.90
C PHE A 448 -13.60 3.15 17.00
N ASN A 449 -14.25 3.21 18.17
CA ASN A 449 -15.64 2.79 18.29
C ASN A 449 -16.54 3.60 17.34
N THR A 450 -16.35 4.93 17.26
CA THR A 450 -17.15 5.78 16.38
C THR A 450 -16.89 5.47 14.90
N ILE A 451 -15.63 5.24 14.51
CA ILE A 451 -15.28 4.82 13.15
C ILE A 451 -16.00 3.52 12.80
N ILE A 452 -15.86 2.50 13.65
CA ILE A 452 -16.41 1.17 13.41
C ILE A 452 -17.94 1.22 13.34
N ASP A 453 -18.58 1.82 14.35
CA ASP A 453 -20.04 1.87 14.43
C ASP A 453 -20.64 2.61 13.23
N THR A 454 -20.04 3.74 12.83
CA THR A 454 -20.49 4.49 11.64
C THR A 454 -20.38 3.64 10.37
N VAL A 455 -19.24 2.98 10.16
CA VAL A 455 -19.04 2.18 8.95
C VAL A 455 -19.95 0.96 8.90
N LEU A 456 -20.20 0.31 10.05
CA LEU A 456 -21.14 -0.81 10.15
C LEU A 456 -22.59 -0.40 9.85
N GLU A 457 -22.94 0.88 10.01
CA GLU A 457 -24.22 1.45 9.57
C GLU A 457 -24.28 1.77 8.06
N GLY A 458 -23.23 1.44 7.29
CA GLY A 458 -23.18 1.77 5.87
C GLY A 458 -22.80 3.23 5.59
N LYS A 459 -22.22 3.94 6.55
CA LYS A 459 -21.95 5.38 6.48
C LYS A 459 -20.45 5.68 6.40
N ALA A 460 -20.09 6.74 5.68
CA ALA A 460 -18.70 7.15 5.53
C ALA A 460 -18.22 8.08 6.65
N VAL A 461 -16.98 7.87 7.10
CA VAL A 461 -16.29 8.68 8.11
C VAL A 461 -15.22 9.56 7.47
N TYR A 462 -15.06 10.78 7.98
CA TYR A 462 -13.93 11.64 7.70
C TYR A 462 -13.24 11.99 9.02
N PHE A 463 -12.01 11.52 9.24
CA PHE A 463 -11.25 11.85 10.43
C PHE A 463 -10.07 12.76 10.11
N HIS A 464 -9.91 13.81 10.90
CA HIS A 464 -8.98 14.88 10.56
C HIS A 464 -8.35 15.51 11.78
N CYS A 465 -7.23 16.20 11.57
CA CYS A 465 -6.65 17.08 12.57
C CYS A 465 -6.51 18.49 11.98
N TYR A 466 -5.43 19.22 12.27
CA TYR A 466 -5.20 20.52 11.63
C TYR A 466 -4.81 20.34 10.15
N VAL A 467 -3.74 19.58 9.86
CA VAL A 467 -3.21 19.37 8.49
C VAL A 467 -3.33 17.94 7.98
N GLY A 468 -3.96 17.04 8.75
CA GLY A 468 -4.15 15.64 8.35
C GLY A 468 -2.90 14.76 8.38
N ALA A 469 -1.83 15.23 9.04
CA ALA A 469 -0.52 14.58 9.07
C ALA A 469 -0.35 13.68 10.29
N ASP A 470 0.02 14.24 11.45
CA ASP A 470 0.57 13.46 12.56
C ASP A 470 -0.50 12.70 13.36
N ARG A 471 -1.50 13.42 13.90
CA ARG A 471 -2.63 12.85 14.66
C ARG A 471 -3.51 11.95 13.80
N THR A 472 -3.82 12.43 12.61
CA THR A 472 -4.57 11.68 11.61
C THR A 472 -3.76 10.49 11.11
N GLY A 473 -2.45 10.66 10.92
CA GLY A 473 -1.55 9.62 10.45
C GLY A 473 -1.48 8.43 11.36
N ILE A 474 -1.31 8.64 12.67
CA ILE A 474 -1.24 7.51 13.59
C ILE A 474 -2.60 6.79 13.74
N ILE A 475 -3.73 7.51 13.70
CA ILE A 475 -5.06 6.88 13.64
C ILE A 475 -5.20 6.05 12.35
N GLY A 476 -4.75 6.59 11.21
CA GLY A 476 -4.73 5.87 9.92
C GLY A 476 -3.90 4.59 10.00
N VAL A 477 -2.68 4.66 10.52
CA VAL A 477 -1.77 3.50 10.65
C VAL A 477 -2.34 2.42 11.56
N ILE A 478 -2.93 2.79 12.70
CA ILE A 478 -3.56 1.83 13.61
C ILE A 478 -4.77 1.16 12.92
N LEU A 479 -5.56 1.92 12.16
CA LEU A 479 -6.72 1.44 11.42
C LEU A 479 -6.31 0.50 10.27
N GLU A 480 -5.39 0.94 9.41
CA GLU A 480 -4.84 0.17 8.29
C GLU A 480 -4.15 -1.11 8.80
N GLY A 481 -3.29 -0.98 9.82
CA GLY A 481 -2.61 -2.11 10.44
C GLY A 481 -3.59 -3.11 11.04
N MET A 482 -4.60 -2.64 11.80
CA MET A 482 -5.65 -3.52 12.33
C MET A 482 -6.40 -4.24 11.21
N LEU A 483 -6.62 -3.62 10.06
CA LEU A 483 -7.27 -4.22 8.89
C LEU A 483 -6.38 -5.19 8.11
N GLY A 484 -5.14 -5.45 8.55
CA GLY A 484 -4.23 -6.40 7.93
C GLY A 484 -3.38 -5.81 6.82
N ILE A 485 -3.33 -4.48 6.69
CA ILE A 485 -2.42 -3.82 5.75
C ILE A 485 -0.97 -3.92 6.26
N SER A 486 -0.03 -4.10 5.33
CA SER A 486 1.39 -4.22 5.67
C SER A 486 1.95 -2.94 6.29
N GLU A 487 2.99 -3.05 7.11
CA GLU A 487 3.62 -1.87 7.72
C GLU A 487 4.30 -1.00 6.66
N LYS A 488 4.84 -1.63 5.60
CA LYS A 488 5.26 -0.98 4.37
C LYS A 488 4.16 -0.07 3.81
N ASP A 489 2.98 -0.62 3.54
CA ASP A 489 1.89 0.11 2.88
C ASP A 489 1.25 1.20 3.77
N CYS A 490 1.26 0.99 5.09
CA CYS A 490 0.88 2.01 6.06
C CYS A 490 1.86 3.19 6.04
N SER A 491 3.17 2.89 5.91
CA SER A 491 4.20 3.91 5.80
C SER A 491 4.08 4.69 4.48
N ILE A 492 3.83 3.99 3.37
CA ILE A 492 3.58 4.63 2.07
C ILE A 492 2.35 5.55 2.12
N ASP A 493 1.24 5.14 2.77
CA ASP A 493 0.09 6.03 2.97
C ASP A 493 0.49 7.29 3.75
N TYR A 494 1.15 7.08 4.88
CA TYR A 494 1.54 8.15 5.78
C TYR A 494 2.37 9.21 5.06
N GLU A 495 3.31 8.78 4.21
CA GLU A 495 4.22 9.64 3.46
C GLU A 495 3.55 10.44 2.33
N LEU A 496 2.39 10.03 1.82
CA LEU A 496 1.60 10.85 0.89
C LEU A 496 1.21 12.22 1.48
N THR A 497 1.22 12.33 2.81
CA THR A 497 1.06 13.60 3.52
C THR A 497 2.06 14.67 3.05
N THR A 498 3.29 14.27 2.68
CA THR A 498 4.36 15.16 2.20
C THR A 498 3.98 15.89 0.90
N PHE A 499 2.98 15.40 0.17
CA PHE A 499 2.50 15.98 -1.08
C PHE A 499 1.48 17.11 -0.84
N SER A 500 0.95 17.21 0.38
CA SER A 500 -0.03 18.25 0.73
C SER A 500 0.61 19.63 0.81
N ARG A 501 -0.07 20.61 0.22
CA ARG A 501 0.31 22.03 0.34
C ARG A 501 0.35 22.53 1.78
N ALA A 502 -0.56 22.08 2.65
CA ALA A 502 -0.62 22.59 4.02
C ALA A 502 0.44 21.98 4.94
N VAL A 503 1.04 20.87 4.52
CA VAL A 503 2.07 20.18 5.27
C VAL A 503 3.45 20.53 4.71
N GLY A 504 3.57 20.58 3.39
CA GLY A 504 4.83 20.79 2.69
C GLY A 504 5.79 19.61 2.81
N ASN A 505 7.03 19.86 2.40
CA ASN A 505 8.09 18.85 2.41
C ASN A 505 8.44 18.42 3.83
N ARG A 506 8.20 17.14 4.15
CA ARG A 506 8.64 16.50 5.39
C ARG A 506 9.76 15.50 5.06
N PRO A 507 11.04 15.90 5.17
CA PRO A 507 12.13 14.95 4.98
C PRO A 507 12.05 13.88 6.06
N ARG A 508 12.23 12.62 5.65
CA ARG A 508 12.33 11.46 6.55
C ARG A 508 13.80 11.10 6.75
N ASP A 509 14.56 12.03 7.32
CA ASP A 509 16.02 11.94 7.49
C ASP A 509 16.46 11.74 8.95
N GLY A 510 15.52 11.47 9.86
CA GLY A 510 15.77 11.31 11.30
C GLY A 510 15.73 12.62 12.08
N SER A 511 15.38 13.75 11.45
CA SER A 511 15.15 15.02 12.14
C SER A 511 13.89 14.98 13.05
N GLN A 512 13.68 15.99 13.91
CA GLN A 512 12.62 15.98 14.94
C GLN A 512 11.19 15.73 14.40
N ASN A 513 10.93 15.95 13.11
CA ASN A 513 9.61 15.73 12.49
C ASN A 513 9.33 14.27 12.11
N ASP A 514 10.33 13.40 12.17
CA ASP A 514 10.26 11.95 11.89
C ASP A 514 10.09 11.13 13.15
N HIS A 515 10.61 11.67 14.25
CA HIS A 515 10.52 11.09 15.57
C HIS A 515 9.10 10.68 15.92
N TYR A 516 8.10 11.45 15.50
CA TYR A 516 6.70 11.20 15.78
C TYR A 516 6.19 9.89 15.14
N PHE A 517 6.27 9.75 13.82
CA PHE A 517 5.79 8.56 13.12
C PHE A 517 6.49 7.28 13.57
N SER A 518 7.83 7.32 13.62
CA SER A 518 8.62 6.17 14.03
C SER A 518 8.42 5.81 15.50
N GLN A 519 8.11 6.76 16.40
CA GLN A 519 7.73 6.46 17.78
C GLN A 519 6.39 5.72 17.86
N GLY A 520 5.40 6.14 17.07
CA GLY A 520 4.12 5.45 16.98
C GLY A 520 4.27 4.01 16.49
N LEU A 521 5.02 3.81 15.39
CA LEU A 521 5.32 2.47 14.90
C LEU A 521 6.11 1.64 15.92
N ALA A 522 7.11 2.21 16.60
CA ALA A 522 7.85 1.52 17.65
C ALA A 522 6.94 1.07 18.81
N LEU A 523 5.97 1.90 19.22
CA LEU A 523 4.99 1.55 20.24
C LEU A 523 4.10 0.39 19.79
N LEU A 524 3.61 0.42 18.54
CA LEU A 524 2.79 -0.65 17.97
C LEU A 524 3.60 -1.95 17.83
N ARG A 525 4.86 -1.87 17.36
CA ARG A 525 5.79 -3.00 17.31
C ARG A 525 6.05 -3.61 18.69
N GLY A 526 5.97 -2.83 19.75
CA GLY A 526 6.10 -3.28 21.14
C GLY A 526 4.90 -4.05 21.70
N GLN A 527 3.75 -4.03 21.01
CA GLN A 527 2.55 -4.77 21.45
C GLN A 527 2.74 -6.29 21.27
N SER A 528 1.94 -7.07 22.00
CA SER A 528 1.88 -8.52 21.83
C SER A 528 1.33 -8.90 20.45
N GLY A 529 1.71 -10.08 19.93
CA GLY A 529 1.32 -10.57 18.61
C GLY A 529 2.51 -10.79 17.68
N SER A 530 2.37 -11.75 16.75
CA SER A 530 3.41 -12.12 15.79
C SER A 530 3.34 -11.32 14.49
N THR A 531 2.17 -10.77 14.16
CA THR A 531 1.97 -9.92 12.96
C THR A 531 1.66 -8.48 13.35
N PHE A 532 1.90 -7.54 12.43
CA PHE A 532 1.54 -6.12 12.63
C PHE A 532 0.04 -5.95 12.87
N GLU A 533 -0.79 -6.75 12.19
CA GLU A 533 -2.24 -6.80 12.40
C GLU A 533 -2.63 -7.17 13.83
N GLN A 534 -2.03 -8.26 14.36
CA GLN A 534 -2.29 -8.69 15.73
C GLN A 534 -1.83 -7.63 16.73
N LYS A 535 -0.67 -6.99 16.48
CA LYS A 535 -0.16 -5.91 17.34
C LYS A 535 -1.11 -4.72 17.40
N CYS A 536 -1.61 -4.26 16.25
CA CYS A 536 -2.61 -3.18 16.20
C CYS A 536 -3.94 -3.58 16.82
N THR A 537 -4.39 -4.82 16.59
CA THR A 537 -5.63 -5.36 17.19
C THR A 537 -5.50 -5.46 18.72
N ASN A 538 -4.36 -5.94 19.23
CA ASN A 538 -4.08 -6.08 20.66
C ASN A 538 -3.96 -4.71 21.35
N PHE A 539 -3.40 -3.71 20.66
CA PHE A 539 -3.42 -2.32 21.13
C PHE A 539 -4.85 -1.82 21.36
N LEU A 540 -5.72 -1.99 20.36
CA LEU A 540 -7.11 -1.51 20.40
C LEU A 540 -7.98 -2.26 21.43
N THR A 541 -7.72 -3.55 21.61
CA THR A 541 -8.45 -4.41 22.56
C THR A 541 -7.91 -4.34 23.99
N SER A 542 -6.79 -3.64 24.21
CA SER A 542 -6.29 -3.39 25.56
C SER A 542 -7.35 -2.74 26.44
N SER A 543 -7.36 -3.04 27.74
CA SER A 543 -8.38 -2.53 28.67
C SER A 543 -8.40 -1.00 28.79
N LYS A 544 -7.33 -0.32 28.37
CA LYS A 544 -7.21 1.14 28.36
C LYS A 544 -7.80 1.78 27.11
N VAL A 545 -7.73 1.10 25.96
CA VAL A 545 -8.33 1.57 24.70
C VAL A 545 -9.79 1.11 24.59
N GLY A 546 -10.08 -0.15 24.92
CA GLY A 546 -11.45 -0.61 25.15
C GLY A 546 -12.30 -0.82 23.89
N VAL A 547 -11.70 -1.12 22.73
CA VAL A 547 -12.45 -1.57 21.55
C VAL A 547 -12.58 -3.09 21.60
N SER A 548 -13.80 -3.62 21.63
CA SER A 548 -13.99 -5.07 21.74
C SER A 548 -13.53 -5.83 20.49
N GLU A 549 -12.93 -7.01 20.69
CA GLU A 549 -12.50 -7.89 19.60
C GLU A 549 -13.66 -8.31 18.68
N ALA A 550 -14.84 -8.60 19.24
CA ALA A 550 -16.03 -8.94 18.47
C ALA A 550 -16.42 -7.84 17.48
N LYS A 551 -16.38 -6.57 17.92
CA LYS A 551 -16.65 -5.41 17.08
C LYS A 551 -15.60 -5.23 15.98
N ILE A 552 -14.31 -5.43 16.29
CA ILE A 552 -13.23 -5.42 15.30
C ILE A 552 -13.45 -6.50 14.23
N ASN A 553 -13.81 -7.72 14.62
CA ASN A 553 -14.05 -8.81 13.69
C ASN A 553 -15.27 -8.53 12.79
N GLN A 554 -16.36 -7.98 13.35
CA GLN A 554 -17.52 -7.55 12.57
C GLN A 554 -17.13 -6.46 11.56
N PHE A 555 -16.33 -5.48 11.99
CA PHE A 555 -15.83 -4.42 11.14
C PHE A 555 -14.99 -4.96 9.98
N LYS A 556 -14.00 -5.82 10.25
CA LYS A 556 -13.17 -6.47 9.23
C LYS A 556 -14.02 -7.20 8.19
N ASN A 557 -15.02 -7.97 8.64
CA ASN A 557 -15.91 -8.71 7.75
C ASN A 557 -16.78 -7.79 6.88
N TYR A 558 -17.13 -6.61 7.38
CA TYR A 558 -17.92 -5.64 6.63
C TYR A 558 -17.08 -4.83 5.65
N ILE A 559 -15.92 -4.32 6.09
CA ILE A 559 -15.15 -3.31 5.37
C ILE A 559 -14.10 -3.89 4.42
N LEU A 560 -13.68 -5.13 4.63
CA LEU A 560 -12.79 -5.82 3.71
C LEU A 560 -13.62 -6.61 2.69
N GLU A 561 -13.33 -6.40 1.42
CA GLU A 561 -13.88 -7.21 0.32
C GLU A 561 -12.77 -8.03 -0.33
N GLY A 562 -13.17 -9.06 -1.09
CA GLY A 562 -12.21 -9.79 -1.92
C GLY A 562 -11.44 -8.82 -2.81
N ASN A 563 -10.13 -8.99 -2.85
CA ASN A 563 -9.32 -8.26 -3.82
C ASN A 563 -9.70 -8.83 -5.19
N ASN A 564 -10.59 -8.14 -5.92
CA ASN A 564 -11.11 -8.43 -7.26
C ASN A 564 -10.57 -7.44 -8.29
#